data_AF-A0A438EA61-F1
#
_entry.id   AF-A0A438EA61-F1
#
_cell.length_a   1.000
_cell.length_b   1.000
_cell.length_c   1.000
_cell.angle_alpha   90.00
_cell.angle_beta   90.00
_cell.angle_gamma   90.00
#
_symmetry.space_group_name_H-M   'P 1'
#
loop_
_entity.id
_entity.type
_entity.pdbx_description
1 polymer ?
#
loop_
_entity_poly.entity_id
_entity_poly.type
_entity_poly.pdbx_seq_one_letter_code
_entity_poly.pdbx_strand_id
1 'polypeptide(L)'
;MSRLGFKSLVYHGDLFLGELDAIPVKDQSFQFPNNEIRVHHISPISERCPPLSILHTISSFSVRCKLESSSPIQQPNLINLHASCFHELKTAVVLIGDEELHLVAMPSKQKKFPCFWCYSVPCGLYSSSLIDALRGWIARESDQVRISGMSAELKRYIDDRALLKQYTENDLVMDNGKILKVQSEEVAPLSDSHERVVRPVIRFPERNIVLTRINPEVGFLMQIRDTSVLVRLRPAWEDLRSYLIAKGRKRFEVYVCTMAERDYALEMWRLLDPEAHLIGSKQLLDRVVCVKSGKLFMILRIFQPCFMLKVLDAMT
;
A
#
# COMPACT_ATOMS: atom_id res chain seq x y z
N MET A 1 -12.46 13.44 -27.92
CA MET A 1 -11.51 12.84 -28.88
C MET A 1 -11.00 11.55 -28.28
N SER A 2 -11.42 10.40 -28.81
CA SER A 2 -10.92 9.08 -28.40
C SER A 2 -9.42 9.04 -28.67
N ARG A 3 -8.61 8.80 -27.64
CA ARG A 3 -7.20 8.45 -27.86
C ARG A 3 -7.21 7.11 -28.60
N LEU A 4 -6.83 7.10 -29.87
CA LEU A 4 -6.70 5.85 -30.63
C LEU A 4 -5.66 4.97 -29.91
N GLY A 5 -6.10 3.82 -29.41
CA GLY A 5 -5.21 2.80 -28.90
C GLY A 5 -4.56 2.02 -30.04
N PHE A 6 -3.38 1.45 -29.79
CA PHE A 6 -2.71 0.57 -30.75
C PHE A 6 -3.25 -0.85 -30.56
N LYS A 7 -3.88 -1.40 -31.61
CA LYS A 7 -4.36 -2.78 -31.57
C LYS A 7 -3.19 -3.75 -31.40
N SER A 8 -3.30 -4.62 -30.41
CA SER A 8 -2.30 -5.64 -30.09
C SER A 8 -2.94 -7.02 -29.94
N LEU A 9 -2.28 -8.05 -30.46
CA LEU A 9 -2.70 -9.43 -30.39
C LEU A 9 -2.19 -10.08 -29.10
N VAL A 10 -3.04 -10.77 -28.36
CA VAL A 10 -2.71 -11.36 -27.05
C VAL A 10 -2.52 -12.85 -27.18
N TYR A 11 -1.38 -13.34 -26.68
CA TYR A 11 -0.99 -14.75 -26.69
C TYR A 11 -0.55 -15.23 -25.31
N HIS A 12 -0.76 -16.51 -25.02
CA HIS A 12 -0.13 -17.21 -23.89
C HIS A 12 0.45 -18.52 -24.40
N GLY A 13 1.78 -18.61 -24.48
CA GLY A 13 2.45 -19.59 -25.34
C GLY A 13 2.05 -19.37 -26.80
N ASP A 14 1.66 -20.45 -27.49
CA ASP A 14 1.16 -20.40 -28.87
C ASP A 14 -0.36 -20.15 -28.97
N LEU A 15 -1.07 -20.13 -27.83
CA LEU A 15 -2.51 -19.95 -27.80
C LEU A 15 -2.88 -18.47 -27.98
N PHE A 16 -3.61 -18.18 -29.05
CA PHE A 16 -4.24 -16.87 -29.24
C PHE A 16 -5.42 -16.67 -28.28
N LEU A 17 -5.37 -15.59 -27.51
CA LEU A 17 -6.39 -15.27 -26.50
C LEU A 17 -7.39 -14.21 -26.97
N GLY A 18 -6.95 -13.29 -27.83
CA GLY A 18 -7.79 -12.22 -28.34
C GLY A 18 -7.01 -10.95 -28.73
N GLU A 19 -7.74 -9.87 -28.94
CA GLU A 19 -7.24 -8.55 -29.33
C GLU A 19 -7.58 -7.51 -28.26
N LEU A 20 -6.60 -6.65 -27.94
CA LEU A 20 -6.75 -5.52 -27.04
C LEU A 20 -6.15 -4.26 -27.67
N ASP A 21 -6.77 -3.12 -27.41
CA ASP A 21 -6.26 -1.81 -27.76
C ASP A 21 -5.41 -1.25 -26.63
N ALA A 22 -4.14 -0.99 -26.91
CA ALA A 22 -3.20 -0.39 -25.98
C ALA A 22 -3.32 1.15 -26.02
N ILE A 23 -3.96 1.70 -24.99
CA ILE A 23 -4.18 3.14 -24.80
C ILE A 23 -3.08 3.70 -23.89
N PRO A 24 -2.13 4.51 -24.40
CA PRO A 24 -1.05 5.06 -23.58
C PRO A 24 -1.56 6.07 -22.55
N VAL A 25 -0.94 6.07 -21.35
CA VAL A 25 -1.36 6.91 -20.22
C VAL A 25 -0.62 8.26 -20.18
N LYS A 26 0.52 8.39 -20.89
CA LYS A 26 1.37 9.60 -20.99
C LYS A 26 1.66 9.93 -22.47
N ASP A 27 2.21 11.12 -22.77
CA ASP A 27 2.68 11.54 -24.12
C ASP A 27 3.88 10.72 -24.67
N GLN A 28 4.18 9.57 -24.06
CA GLN A 28 5.14 8.61 -24.58
C GLN A 28 4.37 7.56 -25.39
N SER A 29 4.74 7.40 -26.67
CA SER A 29 4.22 6.36 -27.55
C SER A 29 4.76 4.99 -27.13
N PHE A 30 4.20 4.41 -26.06
CA PHE A 30 4.47 3.02 -25.70
C PHE A 30 3.71 2.08 -26.62
N GLN A 31 4.41 1.10 -27.18
CA GLN A 31 3.86 0.06 -28.06
C GLN A 31 4.52 -1.27 -27.72
N PHE A 32 3.74 -2.34 -27.77
CA PHE A 32 4.28 -3.69 -27.58
C PHE A 32 5.13 -4.10 -28.79
N PRO A 33 6.22 -4.86 -28.59
CA PRO A 33 6.99 -5.42 -29.70
C PRO A 33 6.08 -6.18 -30.67
N ASN A 34 6.22 -5.91 -31.97
CA ASN A 34 5.42 -6.51 -33.04
C ASN A 34 3.89 -6.37 -32.91
N ASN A 35 3.39 -5.46 -32.05
CA ASN A 35 1.97 -5.39 -31.68
C ASN A 35 1.46 -6.69 -31.03
N GLU A 36 2.33 -7.41 -30.33
CA GLU A 36 1.98 -8.65 -29.64
C GLU A 36 2.17 -8.52 -28.13
N ILE A 37 1.15 -8.92 -27.39
CA ILE A 37 1.18 -9.09 -25.94
C ILE A 37 1.36 -10.57 -25.67
N ARG A 38 2.62 -10.97 -25.44
CA ARG A 38 2.97 -12.37 -25.13
C ARG A 38 3.04 -12.56 -23.63
N VAL A 39 1.99 -13.15 -23.05
CA VAL A 39 1.98 -13.54 -21.63
C VAL A 39 3.03 -14.64 -21.43
N HIS A 40 4.04 -14.33 -20.64
CA HIS A 40 5.11 -15.26 -20.29
C HIS A 40 4.67 -16.20 -19.16
N HIS A 41 4.05 -15.64 -18.13
CA HIS A 41 3.56 -16.40 -16.98
C HIS A 41 2.46 -15.64 -16.22
N ILE A 42 1.77 -16.32 -15.31
CA ILE A 42 0.88 -15.68 -14.33
C ILE A 42 1.66 -15.48 -13.03
N SER A 43 1.55 -14.28 -12.45
CA SER A 43 2.27 -13.94 -11.21
C SER A 43 1.88 -14.83 -10.03
N PRO A 44 2.72 -14.92 -8.98
CA PRO A 44 2.29 -15.52 -7.73
C PRO A 44 1.17 -14.68 -7.10
N ILE A 45 0.37 -15.31 -6.23
CA ILE A 45 -0.70 -14.63 -5.47
C ILE A 45 -0.11 -13.85 -4.29
N SER A 46 -0.69 -12.69 -4.00
CA SER A 46 -0.43 -11.95 -2.77
C SER A 46 -1.52 -12.24 -1.72
N GLU A 47 -1.12 -12.62 -0.52
CA GLU A 47 -2.07 -12.84 0.58
C GLU A 47 -2.49 -11.54 1.30
N ARG A 48 -1.80 -10.42 1.08
CA ARG A 48 -2.03 -9.17 1.82
C ARG A 48 -2.82 -8.13 1.04
N CYS A 49 -2.57 -8.02 -0.26
CA CYS A 49 -3.02 -6.87 -1.02
C CYS A 49 -3.18 -7.21 -2.51
N PRO A 50 -4.20 -6.67 -3.18
CA PRO A 50 -4.37 -6.83 -4.62
C PRO A 50 -3.12 -6.38 -5.39
N PRO A 51 -2.83 -6.95 -6.57
CA PRO A 51 -1.65 -6.60 -7.35
C PRO A 51 -1.47 -5.10 -7.58
N LEU A 52 -2.57 -4.37 -7.75
CA LEU A 52 -2.58 -2.92 -7.92
C LEU A 52 -1.89 -2.19 -6.74
N SER A 53 -2.17 -2.61 -5.50
CA SER A 53 -1.59 -1.99 -4.31
C SER A 53 -0.09 -2.25 -4.22
N ILE A 54 0.34 -3.48 -4.53
CA ILE A 54 1.76 -3.85 -4.56
C ILE A 54 2.49 -3.00 -5.59
N LEU A 55 1.97 -2.97 -6.83
CA LEU A 55 2.58 -2.26 -7.95
C LEU A 55 2.63 -0.75 -7.72
N HIS A 56 1.62 -0.17 -7.07
CA HIS A 56 1.69 1.23 -6.62
C HIS A 56 2.82 1.45 -5.61
N THR A 57 3.05 0.52 -4.69
CA THR A 57 4.11 0.66 -3.69
C THR A 57 5.50 0.51 -4.30
N ILE A 58 5.73 -0.54 -5.10
CA ILE A 58 7.08 -0.84 -5.64
C ILE A 58 7.41 -0.02 -6.90
N SER A 59 6.39 0.53 -7.56
CA SER A 59 6.54 1.23 -8.85
C SER A 59 5.46 2.30 -9.04
N SER A 60 5.42 3.26 -8.12
CA SER A 60 4.55 4.44 -8.25
C SER A 60 4.79 5.15 -9.59
N PHE A 61 3.72 5.41 -10.36
CA PHE A 61 3.72 6.13 -11.65
C PHE A 61 4.25 5.40 -12.90
N SER A 62 4.38 4.08 -12.86
CA SER A 62 4.89 3.25 -13.96
C SER A 62 3.84 2.66 -14.91
N VAL A 63 2.58 3.12 -14.83
CA VAL A 63 1.55 2.68 -15.79
C VAL A 63 1.96 3.12 -17.20
N ARG A 64 2.21 2.15 -18.08
CA ARG A 64 2.62 2.38 -19.47
C ARG A 64 1.41 2.59 -20.37
N CYS A 65 0.45 1.69 -20.28
CA CYS A 65 -0.80 1.74 -21.05
C CYS A 65 -1.96 1.09 -20.29
N LYS A 66 -3.17 1.36 -20.77
CA LYS A 66 -4.39 0.65 -20.44
C LYS A 66 -4.78 -0.21 -21.64
N LEU A 67 -5.16 -1.44 -21.38
CA LEU A 67 -5.66 -2.35 -22.40
C LEU A 67 -7.16 -2.47 -22.27
N GLU A 68 -7.87 -2.21 -23.36
CA GLU A 68 -9.31 -2.31 -23.44
C GLU A 68 -9.68 -3.01 -24.75
N SER A 69 -10.76 -3.79 -24.77
CA SER A 69 -11.27 -4.39 -26.02
C SER A 69 -12.24 -3.44 -26.68
N SER A 70 -11.93 -2.94 -27.90
CA SER A 70 -12.92 -2.28 -28.78
C SER A 70 -13.77 -3.26 -29.59
N SER A 71 -13.43 -4.56 -29.57
CA SER A 71 -14.16 -5.57 -30.35
C SER A 71 -15.60 -5.74 -29.86
N PRO A 72 -16.60 -5.70 -30.76
CA PRO A 72 -17.99 -5.97 -30.41
C PRO A 72 -18.24 -7.48 -30.19
N ILE A 73 -17.30 -8.34 -30.58
CA ILE A 73 -17.38 -9.79 -30.46
C ILE A 73 -16.81 -10.23 -29.11
N GLN A 74 -17.50 -11.13 -28.41
CA GLN A 74 -16.99 -11.72 -27.17
C GLN A 74 -15.73 -12.55 -27.43
N GLN A 75 -14.71 -12.33 -26.60
CA GLN A 75 -13.42 -13.00 -26.70
C GLN A 75 -13.23 -13.88 -25.44
N PRO A 76 -13.71 -15.14 -25.46
CA PRO A 76 -13.87 -15.96 -24.25
C PRO A 76 -12.54 -16.25 -23.54
N ASN A 77 -11.46 -16.52 -24.29
CA ASN A 77 -10.15 -16.78 -23.70
C ASN A 77 -9.59 -15.55 -22.97
N LEU A 78 -9.80 -14.36 -23.54
CA LEU A 78 -9.41 -13.09 -22.92
C LEU A 78 -10.24 -12.76 -21.68
N ILE A 79 -11.55 -13.05 -21.72
CA ILE A 79 -12.46 -12.94 -20.58
C ILE A 79 -12.02 -13.89 -19.46
N ASN A 80 -11.64 -15.13 -19.79
CA ASN A 80 -11.15 -16.10 -18.82
C ASN A 80 -9.82 -15.66 -18.20
N LEU A 81 -8.87 -15.15 -19.00
CA LEU A 81 -7.62 -14.58 -18.49
C LEU A 81 -7.89 -13.42 -17.51
N HIS A 82 -8.77 -12.49 -17.91
CA HIS A 82 -9.15 -11.36 -17.06
C HIS A 82 -9.81 -11.82 -15.77
N ALA A 83 -10.79 -12.71 -15.86
CA ALA A 83 -11.52 -13.23 -14.70
C ALA A 83 -10.60 -13.99 -13.74
N SER A 84 -9.70 -14.85 -14.23
CA SER A 84 -8.72 -15.54 -13.37
C SER A 84 -7.80 -14.54 -12.67
N CYS A 85 -7.20 -13.58 -13.40
CA CYS A 85 -6.35 -12.56 -12.80
C CYS A 85 -7.10 -11.71 -11.76
N PHE A 86 -8.34 -11.33 -12.05
CA PHE A 86 -9.15 -10.47 -11.19
C PHE A 86 -9.57 -11.18 -9.89
N HIS A 87 -10.13 -12.39 -9.99
CA HIS A 87 -10.66 -13.10 -8.83
C HIS A 87 -9.56 -13.78 -8.00
N GLU A 88 -8.46 -14.19 -8.62
CA GLU A 88 -7.34 -14.83 -7.90
C GLU A 88 -6.28 -13.84 -7.43
N LEU A 89 -6.49 -12.53 -7.63
CA LEU A 89 -5.53 -11.47 -7.24
C LEU A 89 -4.14 -11.68 -7.83
N LYS A 90 -4.08 -12.05 -9.12
CA LYS A 90 -2.85 -12.27 -9.89
C LYS A 90 -2.78 -11.33 -11.08
N THR A 91 -1.64 -11.31 -11.77
CA THR A 91 -1.44 -10.56 -13.02
C THR A 91 -0.89 -11.47 -14.09
N ALA A 92 -1.27 -11.23 -15.34
CA ALA A 92 -0.54 -11.78 -16.47
C ALA A 92 0.75 -10.96 -16.66
N VAL A 93 1.88 -11.63 -16.79
CA VAL A 93 3.21 -10.99 -16.86
C VAL A 93 3.77 -11.11 -18.27
N VAL A 94 4.22 -9.99 -18.83
CA VAL A 94 4.88 -9.88 -20.13
C VAL A 94 6.31 -9.42 -19.89
N LEU A 95 7.29 -10.05 -20.52
CA LEU A 95 8.70 -9.65 -20.41
C LEU A 95 9.07 -8.75 -21.59
N ILE A 96 9.65 -7.58 -21.31
CA ILE A 96 10.16 -6.65 -22.33
C ILE A 96 11.54 -6.16 -21.89
N GLY A 97 12.60 -6.73 -22.47
CA GLY A 97 13.97 -6.45 -22.03
C GLY A 97 14.18 -6.87 -20.58
N ASP A 98 14.66 -5.95 -19.74
CA ASP A 98 14.91 -6.17 -18.31
C ASP A 98 13.71 -5.76 -17.42
N GLU A 99 12.55 -5.51 -18.02
CA GLU A 99 11.32 -5.15 -17.31
C GLU A 99 10.23 -6.22 -17.44
N GLU A 100 9.47 -6.38 -16.36
CA GLU A 100 8.22 -7.10 -16.26
C GLU A 100 7.04 -6.12 -16.40
N LEU A 101 6.22 -6.33 -17.42
CA LEU A 101 4.91 -5.68 -17.53
C LEU A 101 3.84 -6.55 -16.86
N HIS A 102 3.31 -6.07 -15.74
CA HIS A 102 2.19 -6.70 -15.05
C HIS A 102 0.86 -6.14 -15.58
N LEU A 103 0.07 -7.00 -16.22
CA LEU A 103 -1.29 -6.70 -16.66
C LEU A 103 -2.25 -6.93 -15.49
N VAL A 104 -2.60 -5.85 -14.80
CA VAL A 104 -3.52 -5.87 -13.67
C VAL A 104 -4.95 -5.82 -14.18
N ALA A 105 -5.74 -6.86 -13.93
CA ALA A 105 -7.15 -6.89 -14.30
C ALA A 105 -7.94 -5.85 -13.48
N MET A 106 -8.67 -4.98 -14.17
CA MET A 106 -9.44 -3.89 -13.57
C MET A 106 -10.94 -4.07 -13.79
N PRO A 107 -11.79 -3.63 -12.84
CA PRO A 107 -13.23 -3.64 -13.04
C PRO A 107 -13.63 -2.57 -14.06
N SER A 108 -14.37 -2.97 -15.09
CA SER A 108 -14.89 -2.05 -16.11
C SER A 108 -16.31 -1.58 -15.76
N LYS A 109 -16.57 -0.26 -15.87
CA LYS A 109 -17.91 0.32 -15.68
C LYS A 109 -18.93 -0.23 -16.69
N GLN A 110 -18.47 -0.63 -17.88
CA GLN A 110 -19.32 -1.19 -18.93
C GLN A 110 -19.56 -2.71 -18.76
N LYS A 111 -18.96 -3.35 -17.73
CA LYS A 111 -19.10 -4.76 -17.29
C LYS A 111 -18.92 -5.87 -18.35
N LYS A 112 -18.71 -5.56 -19.62
CA LYS A 112 -18.77 -6.53 -20.72
C LYS A 112 -17.42 -6.97 -21.28
N PHE A 113 -16.33 -6.26 -20.98
CA PHE A 113 -15.05 -6.49 -21.66
C PHE A 113 -13.84 -6.49 -20.70
N PRO A 114 -12.82 -7.33 -20.98
CA PRO A 114 -11.54 -7.31 -20.29
C PRO A 114 -10.91 -5.92 -20.30
N CYS A 115 -10.46 -5.46 -19.13
CA CYS A 115 -9.71 -4.22 -18.97
C CYS A 115 -8.49 -4.50 -18.11
N PHE A 116 -7.30 -4.11 -18.60
CA PHE A 116 -6.06 -4.27 -17.85
C PHE A 116 -5.29 -2.95 -17.77
N TRP A 117 -4.61 -2.72 -16.65
CA TRP A 117 -3.63 -1.65 -16.53
C TRP A 117 -2.23 -2.26 -16.51
N CYS A 118 -1.35 -1.79 -17.39
CA CYS A 118 0.00 -2.33 -17.54
C CYS A 118 1.00 -1.53 -16.71
N TYR A 119 1.53 -2.13 -15.66
CA TYR A 119 2.58 -1.56 -14.82
C TYR A 119 3.93 -2.12 -15.23
N SER A 120 4.92 -1.25 -15.42
CA SER A 120 6.29 -1.69 -15.62
C SER A 120 7.05 -1.76 -14.29
N VAL A 121 7.75 -2.85 -14.05
CA VAL A 121 8.67 -3.03 -12.92
C VAL A 121 9.94 -3.73 -13.38
N PRO A 122 11.09 -3.52 -12.73
CA PRO A 122 12.26 -4.34 -12.96
C PRO A 122 11.96 -5.83 -12.70
N CYS A 123 12.51 -6.71 -13.54
CA CYS A 123 12.28 -8.15 -13.41
C CYS A 123 12.50 -8.66 -11.98
N GLY A 124 11.53 -9.42 -11.45
CA GLY A 124 11.61 -10.04 -10.14
C GLY A 124 11.22 -9.16 -8.95
N LEU A 125 11.06 -7.84 -9.12
CA LEU A 125 10.71 -6.91 -8.03
C LEU A 125 9.28 -7.15 -7.50
N TYR A 126 8.34 -7.50 -8.38
CA TYR A 126 6.99 -7.87 -7.93
C TYR A 126 7.04 -9.13 -7.09
N SER A 127 7.69 -10.19 -7.59
CA SER A 127 7.82 -11.44 -6.86
C SER A 127 8.54 -11.24 -5.53
N SER A 128 9.64 -10.49 -5.46
CA SER A 128 10.39 -10.26 -4.22
C SER A 128 9.56 -9.59 -3.12
N SER A 129 8.53 -8.85 -3.49
CA SER A 129 7.60 -8.23 -2.55
C SER A 129 6.57 -9.19 -1.94
N LEU A 130 6.54 -10.46 -2.40
CA LEU A 130 5.66 -11.51 -1.92
C LEU A 130 6.38 -12.46 -0.96
N ILE A 131 5.69 -12.87 0.10
CA ILE A 131 6.26 -13.70 1.17
C ILE A 131 6.66 -15.09 0.69
N ASP A 132 5.86 -15.73 -0.15
CA ASP A 132 6.17 -17.08 -0.64
C ASP A 132 7.33 -17.07 -1.63
N ALA A 133 7.47 -15.99 -2.40
CA ALA A 133 8.66 -15.77 -3.20
C ALA A 133 9.89 -15.51 -2.32
N LEU A 134 9.75 -14.73 -1.24
CA LEU A 134 10.82 -14.51 -0.26
C LEU A 134 11.25 -15.83 0.43
N ARG A 135 10.31 -16.71 0.76
CA ARG A 135 10.59 -18.09 1.21
C ARG A 135 11.36 -18.89 0.15
N GLY A 136 10.92 -18.85 -1.10
CA GLY A 136 11.60 -19.51 -2.22
C GLY A 136 12.99 -18.96 -2.51
N TRP A 137 13.22 -17.66 -2.27
CA TRP A 137 14.53 -17.02 -2.41
C TRP A 137 15.48 -17.44 -1.30
N ILE A 138 15.02 -17.44 -0.05
CA ILE A 138 15.81 -17.96 1.09
C ILE A 138 16.27 -19.40 0.82
N ALA A 139 15.40 -20.25 0.27
CA ALA A 139 15.72 -21.64 -0.02
C ALA A 139 16.76 -21.84 -1.14
N ARG A 140 16.92 -20.87 -2.03
CA ARG A 140 17.86 -20.93 -3.18
C ARG A 140 19.10 -20.06 -3.02
N GLU A 141 19.09 -19.13 -2.06
CA GLU A 141 20.21 -18.26 -1.77
C GLU A 141 21.34 -19.04 -1.08
N SER A 142 22.58 -18.66 -1.38
CA SER A 142 23.77 -19.31 -0.83
C SER A 142 24.56 -18.41 0.12
N ASP A 143 24.44 -17.09 -0.06
CA ASP A 143 25.09 -16.09 0.80
C ASP A 143 24.43 -16.02 2.17
N GLN A 144 25.18 -16.34 3.23
CA GLN A 144 24.67 -16.39 4.61
C GLN A 144 24.18 -15.04 5.14
N VAL A 145 24.79 -13.93 4.71
CA VAL A 145 24.38 -12.58 5.15
C VAL A 145 23.03 -12.23 4.53
N ARG A 146 22.86 -12.52 3.24
CA ARG A 146 21.60 -12.32 2.50
C ARG A 146 20.50 -13.22 3.04
N ILE A 147 20.80 -14.51 3.29
CA ILE A 147 19.87 -15.46 3.93
C ILE A 147 19.41 -14.92 5.29
N SER A 148 20.33 -14.46 6.13
CA SER A 148 20.00 -13.92 7.46
C SER A 148 19.10 -12.69 7.35
N GLY A 149 19.40 -11.76 6.43
CA GLY A 149 18.59 -10.56 6.20
C GLY A 149 17.16 -10.89 5.76
N MET A 150 17.02 -11.74 4.74
CA MET A 150 15.72 -12.19 4.24
C MET A 150 14.95 -13.00 5.29
N SER A 151 15.63 -13.88 6.03
CA SER A 151 15.01 -14.68 7.09
C SER A 151 14.50 -13.81 8.24
N ALA A 152 15.23 -12.76 8.60
CA ALA A 152 14.79 -11.79 9.61
C ALA A 152 13.56 -11.00 9.13
N GLU A 153 13.49 -10.65 7.84
CA GLU A 153 12.30 -10.02 7.24
C GLU A 153 11.09 -10.97 7.21
N LEU A 154 11.29 -12.22 6.80
CA LEU A 154 10.25 -13.26 6.85
C LEU A 154 9.72 -13.46 8.27
N LYS A 155 10.63 -13.56 9.25
CA LYS A 155 10.27 -13.74 10.65
C LYS A 155 9.45 -12.55 11.15
N ARG A 156 9.92 -11.31 10.89
CA ARG A 156 9.17 -10.08 11.22
C ARG A 156 7.78 -10.09 10.62
N TYR A 157 7.65 -10.47 9.34
CA TYR A 157 6.37 -10.60 8.67
C TYR A 157 5.41 -11.57 9.37
N ILE A 158 5.91 -12.76 9.70
CA ILE A 158 5.11 -13.84 10.30
C ILE A 158 4.65 -13.41 11.69
N ASP A 159 5.58 -12.88 12.48
CA ASP A 159 5.33 -12.42 13.84
C ASP A 159 4.30 -11.28 13.83
N ASP A 160 4.47 -10.26 12.98
CA ASP A 160 3.54 -9.13 12.88
C ASP A 160 2.13 -9.57 12.47
N ARG A 161 2.03 -10.50 11.51
CA ARG A 161 0.74 -11.07 11.12
C ARG A 161 0.08 -11.86 12.26
N ALA A 162 0.87 -12.61 13.03
CA ALA A 162 0.36 -13.38 14.16
C ALA A 162 -0.15 -12.45 15.28
N LEU A 163 0.56 -11.36 15.58
CA LEU A 163 0.13 -10.34 16.55
C LEU A 163 -1.17 -9.67 16.11
N LEU A 164 -1.23 -9.22 14.85
CA LEU A 164 -2.43 -8.56 14.31
C LEU A 164 -3.64 -9.49 14.33
N LYS A 165 -3.46 -10.76 13.94
CA LYS A 165 -4.53 -11.77 14.00
C LYS A 165 -5.09 -11.94 15.41
N GLN A 166 -4.22 -12.13 16.41
CA GLN A 166 -4.64 -12.28 17.80
C GLN A 166 -5.44 -11.06 18.29
N TYR A 167 -4.97 -9.86 17.98
CA TYR A 167 -5.65 -8.61 18.31
C TYR A 167 -7.02 -8.49 17.65
N THR A 168 -7.12 -8.79 16.35
CA THR A 168 -8.38 -8.77 15.61
C THR A 168 -9.40 -9.77 16.16
N GLU A 169 -8.94 -10.96 16.56
CA GLU A 169 -9.83 -12.02 17.04
C GLU A 169 -10.26 -11.84 18.50
N ASN A 170 -9.35 -11.41 19.38
CA ASN A 170 -9.53 -11.55 20.82
C ASN A 170 -9.34 -10.25 21.63
N ASP A 171 -9.02 -9.11 20.99
CA ASP A 171 -8.68 -7.86 21.70
C ASP A 171 -7.55 -8.04 22.75
N LEU A 172 -6.71 -9.05 22.54
CA LEU A 172 -5.55 -9.38 23.35
C LEU A 172 -4.47 -9.99 22.47
N VAL A 173 -3.23 -9.92 22.96
CA VAL A 173 -2.06 -10.49 22.29
C VAL A 173 -1.16 -11.15 23.33
N MET A 174 -0.62 -12.31 23.00
CA MET A 174 0.41 -12.97 23.79
C MET A 174 1.80 -12.50 23.34
N ASP A 175 2.58 -11.94 24.27
CA ASP A 175 3.95 -11.49 24.03
C ASP A 175 4.88 -12.01 25.12
N ASN A 176 5.88 -12.80 24.74
CA ASN A 176 6.86 -13.40 25.65
C ASN A 176 6.22 -14.09 26.88
N GLY A 177 5.08 -14.77 26.67
CA GLY A 177 4.32 -15.46 27.73
C GLY A 177 3.42 -14.55 28.58
N LYS A 178 3.42 -13.23 28.33
CA LYS A 178 2.53 -12.26 28.98
C LYS A 178 1.33 -11.95 28.09
N ILE A 179 0.14 -11.88 28.68
CA ILE A 179 -1.07 -11.44 27.98
C ILE A 179 -1.15 -9.92 28.07
N LEU A 180 -1.16 -9.27 26.91
CA LEU A 180 -1.43 -7.84 26.77
C LEU A 180 -2.87 -7.67 26.30
N LYS A 181 -3.69 -6.94 27.05
CA LYS A 181 -5.07 -6.63 26.70
C LYS A 181 -5.16 -5.23 26.11
N VAL A 182 -6.14 -5.03 25.22
CA VAL A 182 -6.51 -3.71 24.71
C VAL A 182 -6.71 -2.71 25.86
N GLN A 183 -6.14 -1.52 25.68
CA GLN A 183 -6.39 -0.33 26.48
C GLN A 183 -7.25 0.64 25.68
N SER A 184 -8.21 1.27 26.35
CA SER A 184 -9.06 2.30 25.76
C SER A 184 -8.35 3.65 25.87
N GLU A 185 -7.84 4.17 24.75
CA GLU A 185 -7.24 5.51 24.68
C GLU A 185 -8.28 6.51 24.15
N GLU A 186 -8.54 7.59 24.88
CA GLU A 186 -9.42 8.68 24.42
C GLU A 186 -8.76 9.46 23.28
N VAL A 187 -9.56 9.84 22.28
CA VAL A 187 -9.13 10.72 21.18
C VAL A 187 -9.52 12.14 21.52
N ALA A 188 -8.54 13.04 21.51
CA ALA A 188 -8.79 14.47 21.70
C ALA A 188 -9.75 14.98 20.60
N PRO A 189 -10.83 15.69 20.96
CA PRO A 189 -11.79 16.20 19.98
C PRO A 189 -11.11 17.19 19.02
N LEU A 190 -11.35 17.00 17.73
CA LEU A 190 -10.80 17.83 16.65
C LEU A 190 -11.74 18.97 16.25
N SER A 191 -12.99 18.94 16.68
CA SER A 191 -14.02 19.96 16.47
C SER A 191 -14.88 20.13 17.74
N ASP A 192 -15.80 21.10 17.75
CA ASP A 192 -16.75 21.32 18.84
C ASP A 192 -17.78 20.17 19.03
N SER A 193 -17.63 19.06 18.29
CA SER A 193 -18.45 17.86 18.53
C SER A 193 -18.10 17.26 19.89
N HIS A 194 -19.12 17.05 20.72
CA HIS A 194 -18.98 16.42 22.04
C HIS A 194 -18.90 14.87 21.99
N GLU A 195 -18.76 14.28 20.80
CA GLU A 195 -18.64 12.82 20.67
C GLU A 195 -17.29 12.35 21.22
N ARG A 196 -17.34 11.60 22.33
CA ARG A 196 -16.16 10.97 22.93
C ARG A 196 -15.78 9.76 22.11
N VAL A 197 -14.74 9.92 21.30
CA VAL A 197 -14.18 8.84 20.50
C VAL A 197 -13.09 8.13 21.29
N VAL A 198 -13.14 6.79 21.33
CA VAL A 198 -12.16 5.95 22.02
C VAL A 198 -11.51 4.99 21.03
N ARG A 199 -10.20 4.73 21.19
CA ARG A 199 -9.45 3.79 20.37
C ARG A 199 -8.95 2.60 21.20
N PRO A 200 -9.15 1.36 20.72
CA PRO A 200 -8.57 0.18 21.35
C PRO A 200 -7.10 0.04 20.95
N VAL A 201 -6.17 0.21 21.90
CA VAL A 201 -4.73 0.23 21.63
C VAL A 201 -3.98 -0.83 22.44
N ILE A 202 -3.00 -1.48 21.82
CA ILE A 202 -1.95 -2.24 22.54
C ILE A 202 -0.59 -1.71 22.10
N ARG A 203 0.22 -1.23 23.04
CA ARG A 203 1.58 -0.73 22.79
C ARG A 203 2.62 -1.76 23.22
N PHE A 204 3.64 -1.98 22.39
CA PHE A 204 4.82 -2.81 22.65
C PHE A 204 6.06 -1.91 22.61
N PRO A 205 6.40 -1.23 23.72
CA PRO A 205 7.49 -0.24 23.73
C PRO A 205 8.83 -0.84 23.28
N GLU A 206 9.18 -2.03 23.75
CA GLU A 206 10.46 -2.69 23.43
C GLU A 206 10.58 -3.06 21.94
N ARG A 207 9.46 -3.24 21.24
CA ARG A 207 9.43 -3.63 19.82
C ARG A 207 9.11 -2.46 18.90
N ASN A 208 8.84 -1.27 19.44
CA ASN A 208 8.33 -0.12 18.71
C ASN A 208 7.07 -0.46 17.89
N ILE A 209 6.16 -1.26 18.44
CA ILE A 209 4.91 -1.66 17.77
C ILE A 209 3.71 -1.10 18.52
N VAL A 210 2.70 -0.67 17.78
CA VAL A 210 1.38 -0.29 18.31
C VAL A 210 0.30 -0.97 17.46
N LEU A 211 -0.65 -1.63 18.11
CA LEU A 211 -1.87 -2.14 17.48
C LEU A 211 -3.00 -1.16 17.78
N THR A 212 -3.76 -0.78 16.75
CA THR A 212 -4.92 0.13 16.87
C THR A 212 -5.98 -0.18 15.81
N ARG A 213 -7.11 0.54 15.86
CA ARG A 213 -8.14 0.57 14.81
C ARG A 213 -8.29 1.99 14.27
N ILE A 214 -8.21 2.15 12.95
CA ILE A 214 -8.32 3.47 12.31
C ILE A 214 -9.74 4.04 12.50
N ASN A 215 -10.74 3.21 12.22
CA ASN A 215 -12.14 3.54 12.42
C ASN A 215 -12.86 2.38 13.13
N PRO A 216 -12.93 2.40 14.48
CA PRO A 216 -13.63 1.39 15.25
C PRO A 216 -15.15 1.60 15.32
N GLU A 217 -15.72 2.71 14.79
CA GLU A 217 -17.12 3.08 15.00
C GLU A 217 -17.96 3.04 13.71
N VAL A 218 -19.04 2.27 13.75
CA VAL A 218 -20.35 2.69 13.21
C VAL A 218 -21.40 2.26 14.24
N GLY A 219 -21.77 3.18 15.13
CA GLY A 219 -22.92 3.03 16.01
C GLY A 219 -22.79 1.99 17.13
N PHE A 220 -23.58 2.21 18.18
CA PHE A 220 -23.75 1.31 19.32
C PHE A 220 -23.86 -0.17 18.85
N LEU A 221 -22.89 -1.00 19.26
CA LEU A 221 -22.88 -2.49 19.24
C LEU A 221 -22.08 -3.26 18.17
N MET A 222 -21.35 -2.64 17.24
CA MET A 222 -20.39 -3.41 16.41
C MET A 222 -19.04 -2.72 16.24
N GLN A 223 -17.99 -3.27 16.86
CA GLN A 223 -16.62 -2.83 16.60
C GLN A 223 -16.19 -3.34 15.22
N ILE A 224 -15.80 -2.43 14.31
CA ILE A 224 -15.22 -2.81 13.02
C ILE A 224 -13.79 -3.26 13.26
N ARG A 225 -13.61 -4.58 13.38
CA ARG A 225 -12.30 -5.20 13.55
C ARG A 225 -11.48 -5.19 12.25
N ASP A 226 -12.10 -4.93 11.11
CA ASP A 226 -11.46 -4.89 9.79
C ASP A 226 -10.56 -3.67 9.58
N THR A 227 -10.66 -2.64 10.44
CA THR A 227 -9.76 -1.47 10.41
C THR A 227 -8.57 -1.63 11.36
N SER A 228 -8.35 -2.84 11.89
CA SER A 228 -7.23 -3.16 12.77
C SER A 228 -5.92 -3.06 11.99
N VAL A 229 -4.95 -2.37 12.57
CA VAL A 229 -3.62 -2.16 11.98
C VAL A 229 -2.54 -2.40 13.01
N LEU A 230 -1.44 -3.00 12.54
CA LEU A 230 -0.18 -3.05 13.26
C LEU A 230 0.71 -1.94 12.70
N VAL A 231 1.14 -1.06 13.60
CA VAL A 231 1.96 0.09 13.30
C VAL A 231 3.32 -0.11 13.92
N ARG A 232 4.38 -0.10 13.10
CA ARG A 232 5.76 -0.13 13.58
C ARG A 232 6.36 1.27 13.49
N LEU A 233 6.75 1.81 14.63
CA LEU A 233 7.43 3.10 14.70
C LEU A 233 8.86 2.93 14.20
N ARG A 234 9.34 3.91 13.42
CA ARG A 234 10.72 3.91 12.95
C ARG A 234 11.67 3.91 14.16
N PRO A 235 12.75 3.11 14.15
CA PRO A 235 13.83 3.25 15.11
C PRO A 235 14.31 4.71 15.18
N ALA A 236 14.64 5.19 16.38
CA ALA A 236 15.02 6.57 16.68
C ALA A 236 13.90 7.63 16.51
N TRP A 237 12.63 7.23 16.37
CA TRP A 237 11.51 8.19 16.45
C TRP A 237 11.55 9.01 17.74
N GLU A 238 11.76 8.38 18.89
CA GLU A 238 11.81 9.07 20.18
C GLU A 238 13.00 10.04 20.30
N ASP A 239 14.14 9.69 19.71
CA ASP A 239 15.31 10.59 19.64
C ASP A 239 14.99 11.82 18.79
N LEU A 240 14.34 11.62 17.63
CA LEU A 240 13.89 12.70 16.76
C LEU A 240 12.83 13.56 17.46
N ARG A 241 11.83 12.95 18.10
CA ARG A 241 10.78 13.66 18.85
C ARG A 241 11.39 14.51 19.95
N SER A 242 12.33 13.95 20.72
CA SER A 242 13.07 14.67 21.76
C SER A 242 13.90 15.83 21.18
N TYR A 243 14.52 15.64 20.03
CA TYR A 243 15.26 16.70 19.33
C TYR A 243 14.35 17.85 18.87
N LEU A 244 13.16 17.54 18.35
CA LEU A 244 12.16 18.54 17.94
C LEU A 244 11.61 19.35 19.12
N ILE A 245 11.52 18.73 20.31
CA ILE A 245 11.04 19.31 21.58
C ILE A 245 12.24 19.57 22.52
N ALA A 246 13.22 20.35 22.08
CA ALA A 246 14.41 20.59 22.90
C ALA A 246 14.08 21.47 24.12
N LYS A 247 14.21 20.90 25.33
CA LYS A 247 14.04 21.60 26.62
C LYS A 247 12.67 22.31 26.76
N GLY A 248 11.60 21.67 26.29
CA GLY A 248 10.23 22.19 26.38
C GLY A 248 9.91 23.31 25.38
N ARG A 249 10.78 23.58 24.40
CA ARG A 249 10.53 24.52 23.30
C ARG A 249 10.51 23.80 21.96
N LYS A 250 9.55 24.16 21.10
CA LYS A 250 9.46 23.65 19.73
C LYS A 250 10.57 24.29 18.90
N ARG A 251 11.50 23.48 18.35
CA ARG A 251 12.55 23.99 17.45
C ARG A 251 12.02 24.32 16.06
N PHE A 252 10.98 23.61 15.63
CA PHE A 252 10.40 23.72 14.31
C PHE A 252 8.88 23.68 14.41
N GLU A 253 8.24 24.28 13.42
CA GLU A 253 6.84 24.02 13.15
C GLU A 253 6.72 22.71 12.38
N VAL A 254 6.07 21.72 12.98
CA VAL A 254 5.93 20.40 12.38
C VAL A 254 4.65 20.34 11.55
N TYR A 255 4.77 19.81 10.34
CA TYR A 255 3.67 19.53 9.42
C TYR A 255 3.76 18.07 8.97
N VAL A 256 2.60 17.47 8.73
CA VAL A 256 2.46 16.12 8.20
C VAL A 256 1.91 16.22 6.78
N CYS A 257 2.62 15.63 5.82
CA CYS A 257 2.15 15.52 4.45
C CYS A 257 2.17 14.05 4.03
N THR A 258 1.01 13.50 3.68
CA THR A 258 0.84 12.10 3.29
C THR A 258 -0.13 11.94 2.13
N MET A 259 0.01 10.86 1.35
CA MET A 259 -0.97 10.46 0.34
C MET A 259 -2.10 9.60 0.94
N ALA A 260 -2.01 9.25 2.22
CA ALA A 260 -3.01 8.46 2.90
C ALA A 260 -4.34 9.22 3.08
N GLU A 261 -5.39 8.47 3.36
CA GLU A 261 -6.68 9.03 3.76
C GLU A 261 -6.56 9.79 5.09
N ARG A 262 -7.47 10.74 5.30
CA ARG A 262 -7.39 11.67 6.43
C ARG A 262 -7.47 10.97 7.78
N ASP A 263 -8.38 10.03 7.93
CA ASP A 263 -8.57 9.31 9.19
C ASP A 263 -7.35 8.45 9.53
N TYR A 264 -6.77 7.82 8.52
CA TYR A 264 -5.49 7.11 8.67
C TYR A 264 -4.38 8.06 9.13
N ALA A 265 -4.22 9.21 8.45
CA ALA A 265 -3.17 10.18 8.76
C ALA A 265 -3.28 10.73 10.19
N LEU A 266 -4.51 11.04 10.63
CA LEU A 266 -4.78 11.53 11.97
C LEU A 266 -4.53 10.45 13.03
N GLU A 267 -4.93 9.20 12.79
CA GLU A 267 -4.66 8.11 13.72
C GLU A 267 -3.16 7.82 13.84
N MET A 268 -2.43 7.74 12.73
CA MET A 268 -0.98 7.54 12.76
C MET A 268 -0.30 8.68 13.53
N TRP A 269 -0.73 9.93 13.32
CA TRP A 269 -0.17 11.06 14.05
C TRP A 269 -0.47 11.02 15.55
N ARG A 270 -1.69 10.64 15.94
CA ARG A 270 -2.08 10.45 17.35
C ARG A 270 -1.17 9.44 18.06
N LEU A 271 -0.76 8.39 17.35
CA LEU A 271 0.15 7.38 17.91
C LEU A 271 1.59 7.92 18.11
N LEU A 272 2.04 8.81 17.22
CA LEU A 272 3.38 9.43 17.24
C LEU A 272 3.50 10.56 18.27
N ASP A 273 2.45 11.38 18.42
CA ASP A 273 2.42 12.53 19.32
C ASP A 273 1.18 12.52 20.23
N PRO A 274 1.04 11.52 21.12
CA PRO A 274 -0.17 11.34 21.94
C PRO A 274 -0.48 12.51 22.87
N GLU A 275 0.54 13.26 23.28
CA GLU A 275 0.44 14.40 24.20
C GLU A 275 0.33 15.75 23.47
N ALA A 276 0.24 15.74 22.13
CA ALA A 276 0.15 16.94 21.29
C ALA A 276 1.30 17.95 21.52
N HIS A 277 2.50 17.46 21.82
CA HIS A 277 3.67 18.27 22.10
C HIS A 277 4.26 18.88 20.82
N LEU A 278 4.19 18.20 19.68
CA LEU A 278 4.68 18.68 18.39
C LEU A 278 3.62 19.52 17.67
N ILE A 279 2.42 18.97 17.47
CA ILE A 279 1.28 19.66 16.86
C ILE A 279 0.14 19.71 17.85
N GLY A 280 -0.29 20.93 18.22
CA GLY A 280 -1.40 21.09 19.15
C GLY A 280 -2.71 20.56 18.56
N SER A 281 -3.60 20.04 19.39
CA SER A 281 -4.87 19.42 18.97
C SER A 281 -5.69 20.31 18.02
N LYS A 282 -5.79 21.61 18.32
CA LYS A 282 -6.50 22.61 17.49
C LYS A 282 -5.86 22.87 16.12
N GLN A 283 -4.58 22.54 15.95
CA GLN A 283 -3.82 22.76 14.71
C GLN A 283 -3.72 21.50 13.84
N LEU A 284 -4.16 20.34 14.34
CA LEU A 284 -4.04 19.06 13.63
C LEU A 284 -4.70 19.08 12.26
N LEU A 285 -5.91 19.66 12.16
CA LEU A 285 -6.65 19.67 10.91
C LEU A 285 -5.95 20.49 9.81
N ASP A 286 -5.20 21.53 10.19
CA ASP A 286 -4.48 22.41 9.27
C ASP A 286 -3.08 21.89 8.93
N ARG A 287 -2.41 21.26 9.90
CA ARG A 287 -1.02 20.80 9.76
C ARG A 287 -0.88 19.37 9.26
N VAL A 288 -1.95 18.57 9.31
CA VAL A 288 -2.02 17.23 8.71
C VAL A 288 -2.69 17.30 7.34
N VAL A 289 -1.87 17.31 6.30
CA VAL A 289 -2.26 17.52 4.90
C VAL A 289 -2.24 16.20 4.14
N CYS A 290 -3.39 15.85 3.55
CA CYS A 290 -3.54 14.66 2.70
C CYS A 290 -3.55 15.08 1.23
N VAL A 291 -2.60 14.58 0.44
CA VAL A 291 -2.45 14.91 -0.99
C VAL A 291 -3.02 13.82 -1.89
N LYS A 292 -3.75 14.22 -2.95
CA LYS A 292 -4.32 13.27 -3.92
C LYS A 292 -3.26 12.80 -4.93
N SER A 293 -3.34 11.53 -5.33
CA SER A 293 -2.50 10.94 -6.38
C SER A 293 -2.56 11.76 -7.68
N GLY A 294 -1.39 12.04 -8.28
CA GLY A 294 -1.25 12.83 -9.52
C GLY A 294 -0.91 14.31 -9.32
N LYS A 295 -0.84 14.82 -8.08
CA LYS A 295 -0.21 16.10 -7.78
C LYS A 295 1.19 15.82 -7.23
N LEU A 296 2.23 16.28 -7.93
CA LEU A 296 3.60 16.32 -7.39
C LEU A 296 3.56 16.94 -5.98
N PHE A 297 4.45 16.50 -5.08
CA PHE A 297 4.73 17.14 -3.79
C PHE A 297 5.21 18.57 -4.06
N MET A 298 4.30 19.47 -4.40
CA MET A 298 4.60 20.87 -4.61
C MET A 298 4.66 21.48 -3.23
N ILE A 299 5.87 21.47 -2.65
CA ILE A 299 6.27 22.26 -1.47
C ILE A 299 5.74 23.70 -1.60
N LEU A 300 5.64 24.22 -2.83
CA LEU A 300 5.04 25.51 -3.19
C LEU A 300 3.58 25.72 -2.75
N ARG A 301 2.76 24.67 -2.56
CA ARG A 301 1.39 24.83 -2.04
C ARG A 301 1.30 24.88 -0.51
N ILE A 302 2.37 24.53 0.21
CA ILE A 302 2.44 24.49 1.68
C ILE A 302 3.28 25.67 2.24
N PHE A 303 3.93 26.47 1.37
CA PHE A 303 4.73 27.70 1.62
C PHE A 303 6.18 27.53 2.14
N GLN A 304 7.03 28.50 1.74
CA GLN A 304 8.43 28.71 2.15
C GLN A 304 8.56 29.04 3.65
N PRO A 305 9.72 28.86 4.31
CA PRO A 305 10.78 27.86 4.19
C PRO A 305 10.79 27.00 5.47
N CYS A 306 9.99 25.94 5.56
CA CYS A 306 9.93 25.08 6.75
C CYS A 306 10.21 23.62 6.41
N PHE A 307 11.03 22.97 7.24
CA PHE A 307 11.39 21.56 7.12
C PHE A 307 10.14 20.68 7.27
N MET A 308 9.86 19.84 6.27
CA MET A 308 8.78 18.84 6.34
C MET A 308 9.32 17.51 6.86
N LEU A 309 8.64 16.93 7.85
CA LEU A 309 8.73 15.49 8.14
C LEU A 309 7.78 14.76 7.18
N LYS A 310 8.31 13.90 6.32
CA LYS A 310 7.50 12.88 5.64
C LYS A 310 7.08 11.84 6.68
N VAL A 311 5.81 11.82 7.03
CA VAL A 311 5.26 10.81 7.96
C VAL A 311 5.28 9.40 7.38
N LEU A 312 5.34 9.25 6.04
CA LEU A 312 5.57 7.95 5.42
C LEU A 312 6.94 7.35 5.78
N ASP A 313 7.91 8.17 6.19
CA ASP A 313 9.23 7.69 6.60
C ASP A 313 9.33 7.40 8.11
N ALA A 314 8.27 7.66 8.90
CA ALA A 314 8.26 7.48 10.36
C ALA A 314 7.58 6.17 10.82
N MET A 315 6.85 5.51 9.92
CA MET A 315 6.23 4.22 10.16
C MET A 315 6.45 3.32 8.94
N THR A 316 7.14 2.19 9.15
CA THR A 316 7.43 1.16 8.14
C THR A 316 7.28 -0.20 8.78
#